data_AF-A0A067SQP7-F1
#
_entry.id   AF-A0A067SQP7-F1
#
_cell.length_a   1.000
_cell.length_b   1.000
_cell.length_c   1.000
_cell.angle_alpha   90.00
_cell.angle_beta   90.00
_cell.angle_gamma   90.00
#
_symmetry.space_group_name_H-M   'P 1'
#
loop_
_entity.id
_entity.type
_entity.pdbx_description
1 polymer ?
#
loop_
_entity_poly.entity_id
_entity_poly.type
_entity_poly.pdbx_seq_one_letter_code
_entity_poly.pdbx_strand_id
1 'polypeptide(L)'
;SYIFGSCDMISLDGKPATGSRGSYGHAQKMRASMTHMFSRVCGIGKQSWRRTTSQDGRTRMEGNPSISDKVATYMVSLRRRKVQAGETATSARAITPEILEYLYDYNHLPQNWSLSDDSRLPSELPSDIHQWGGPVCR
;
A
#
# COMPACT_ATOMS: atom_id res chain seq x y z
N SER A 1 17.08 5.25 -2.05
CA SER A 1 15.71 5.79 -2.00
C SER A 1 15.80 7.20 -1.47
N TYR A 2 15.90 8.20 -2.36
CA TYR A 2 16.36 9.55 -2.00
C TYR A 2 15.25 10.46 -1.47
N ILE A 3 14.01 10.30 -1.98
CA ILE A 3 12.89 11.22 -1.70
C ILE A 3 12.38 11.04 -0.26
N PHE A 4 11.84 9.86 0.10
CA PHE A 4 11.29 9.67 1.45
C PHE A 4 12.36 9.63 2.56
N GLY A 5 13.57 9.14 2.25
CA GLY A 5 14.68 9.13 3.19
C GLY A 5 15.13 10.55 3.56
N SER A 6 15.25 11.45 2.59
CA SER A 6 15.56 12.85 2.88
C SER A 6 14.42 13.54 3.63
N CYS A 7 13.16 13.31 3.26
CA CYS A 7 12.02 13.94 3.92
C CYS A 7 11.81 13.50 5.39
N ASP A 8 12.27 12.30 5.79
CA ASP A 8 12.20 11.84 7.18
C ASP A 8 13.47 12.21 8.00
N MET A 9 14.58 12.52 7.34
CA MET A 9 15.87 12.81 8.00
C MET A 9 16.25 14.30 8.01
N ILE A 10 15.68 15.11 7.11
CA ILE A 10 16.07 16.49 6.88
C ILE A 10 14.86 17.38 7.11
N SER A 11 14.99 18.38 7.99
CA SER A 11 13.99 19.42 8.23
C SER A 11 13.85 20.32 6.99
N LEU A 12 12.79 21.13 6.93
CA LEU A 12 12.61 22.12 5.86
C LEU A 12 13.80 23.09 5.74
N ASP A 13 14.55 23.29 6.82
CA ASP A 13 15.75 24.13 6.87
C ASP A 13 17.02 23.45 6.31
N GLY A 14 16.91 22.23 5.74
CA GLY A 14 18.06 21.48 5.21
C GLY A 14 18.97 20.86 6.29
N LYS A 15 18.66 21.06 7.57
CA LYS A 15 19.38 20.49 8.72
C LYS A 15 18.80 19.14 9.12
N PRO A 16 19.55 18.26 9.82
CA PRO A 16 19.00 17.02 10.36
C PRO A 16 17.76 17.32 11.21
N ALA A 17 16.66 16.63 10.94
CA ALA A 17 15.40 16.83 11.65
C ALA A 17 15.61 16.64 13.16
N THR A 18 15.55 17.73 13.91
CA THR A 18 15.71 17.75 15.36
C THR A 18 14.31 17.81 15.97
N GLY A 19 13.78 16.67 16.43
CA GLY A 19 12.42 16.59 16.99
C GLY A 19 11.72 15.24 16.76
N SER A 20 10.42 15.20 17.07
CA SER A 20 9.56 14.03 16.83
C SER A 20 9.59 13.66 15.35
N ARG A 21 10.23 12.54 15.02
CA ARG A 21 10.27 12.03 13.65
C ARG A 21 8.85 11.67 13.21
N GLY A 22 8.44 12.06 12.01
CA GLY A 22 7.09 11.78 11.49
C GLY A 22 6.72 10.31 11.63
N SER A 23 5.50 10.00 12.06
CA SER A 23 5.06 8.61 12.27
C SER A 23 5.10 7.79 10.97
N TYR A 24 5.12 6.46 11.08
CA TYR A 24 4.96 5.62 9.89
C TYR A 24 3.66 5.95 9.13
N GLY A 25 2.60 6.29 9.85
CA GLY A 25 1.34 6.77 9.26
C GLY A 25 1.49 8.06 8.45
N HIS A 26 2.35 8.98 8.88
CA HIS A 26 2.65 10.20 8.11
C HIS A 26 3.34 9.86 6.78
N ALA A 27 4.34 8.98 6.80
CA ALA A 27 5.01 8.51 5.59
C ALA A 27 4.05 7.77 4.64
N GLN A 28 3.11 6.97 5.18
CA GLN A 28 2.07 6.32 4.37
C GLN A 28 1.18 7.35 3.66
N LYS A 29 0.74 8.40 4.36
CA LYS A 29 -0.07 9.48 3.77
C LYS A 29 0.70 10.18 2.64
N MET A 30 1.96 10.54 2.87
CA MET A 30 2.82 11.15 1.85
C MET A 30 2.96 10.24 0.61
N ARG A 31 3.17 8.93 0.82
CA ARG A 31 3.25 7.96 -0.28
C ARG A 31 1.93 7.83 -1.02
N ALA A 32 0.80 7.82 -0.33
CA ALA A 32 -0.53 7.76 -0.94
C ALA A 32 -0.81 9.00 -1.79
N SER A 33 -0.54 10.20 -1.27
CA SER A 33 -0.71 11.47 -2.00
C SER A 33 0.15 11.52 -3.26
N MET A 34 1.43 11.12 -3.15
CA MET A 34 2.33 11.07 -4.30
C MET A 34 1.86 10.04 -5.34
N THR A 35 1.40 8.87 -4.88
CA THR A 35 0.83 7.84 -5.75
C THR A 35 -0.38 8.39 -6.49
N HIS A 36 -1.30 9.06 -5.79
CA HIS A 36 -2.48 9.67 -6.36
C HIS A 36 -2.12 10.73 -7.39
N MET A 37 -1.22 11.66 -7.07
CA MET A 37 -0.78 12.72 -7.98
C MET A 37 -0.19 12.14 -9.27
N PHE A 38 0.79 11.23 -9.18
CA PHE A 38 1.39 10.65 -10.38
C PHE A 38 0.44 9.74 -11.17
N SER A 39 -0.49 9.06 -10.49
CA SER A 39 -1.45 8.19 -11.16
C SER A 39 -2.55 8.99 -11.87
N ARG A 40 -3.15 9.96 -11.18
CA ARG A 40 -4.35 10.70 -11.64
C ARG A 40 -4.01 11.99 -12.37
N VAL A 41 -3.11 12.81 -11.82
CA VAL A 41 -2.78 14.13 -12.36
C VAL A 41 -1.81 14.01 -13.52
N CYS A 42 -0.75 13.22 -13.36
CA CYS A 42 0.23 13.02 -14.43
C CYS A 42 -0.18 11.93 -15.44
N GLY A 43 -1.27 11.19 -15.18
CA GLY A 43 -1.76 10.13 -16.07
C GLY A 43 -0.80 8.95 -16.26
N ILE A 44 0.23 8.81 -15.40
CA ILE A 44 1.29 7.78 -15.54
C ILE A 44 0.77 6.39 -15.10
N GLY A 45 -0.41 6.34 -14.49
CA GLY A 45 -1.07 5.11 -14.07
C GLY A 45 -0.27 4.33 -13.02
N LYS A 46 -0.34 3.00 -13.10
CA LYS A 46 0.33 2.06 -12.18
C LYS A 46 1.71 1.59 -12.67
N GLN A 47 2.32 2.28 -13.65
CA GLN A 47 3.61 1.85 -14.19
C GLN A 47 4.73 2.06 -13.16
N SER A 48 5.43 0.97 -12.80
CA SER A 48 6.56 1.05 -11.88
C SER A 48 7.67 1.93 -12.43
N TRP A 49 8.34 2.67 -11.54
CA TRP A 49 9.48 3.54 -11.87
C TRP A 49 10.61 2.72 -12.47
N ARG A 50 10.85 2.90 -13.76
CA ARG A 50 11.87 2.16 -14.52
C ARG A 50 12.73 3.10 -15.35
N ARG A 51 13.95 2.64 -15.61
CA ARG A 51 14.85 3.29 -16.55
C ARG A 51 14.50 2.79 -17.96
N THR A 52 14.22 3.69 -18.89
CA THR A 52 14.06 3.38 -20.30
C THR A 52 15.12 4.11 -21.10
N THR A 53 15.76 3.38 -22.01
CA THR A 53 16.70 3.95 -22.95
C THR A 53 15.97 4.14 -24.27
N SER A 54 15.88 5.39 -24.74
CA SER A 54 15.32 5.70 -26.05
C SER A 54 16.23 5.15 -27.15
N GLN A 55 15.71 5.02 -28.37
CA GLN A 55 16.50 4.66 -29.56
C GLN A 55 17.67 5.62 -29.79
N ASP A 56 17.55 6.89 -29.36
CA ASP A 56 18.62 7.90 -29.43
C ASP A 56 19.71 7.75 -28.36
N GLY A 57 19.74 6.64 -27.61
CA GLY A 57 20.68 6.39 -26.52
C GLY A 57 20.42 7.20 -25.24
N ARG A 58 19.45 8.12 -25.24
CA ARG A 58 19.07 8.91 -24.06
C ARG A 58 18.34 8.04 -23.05
N THR A 59 18.87 8.02 -21.84
CA THR A 59 18.26 7.35 -20.70
C THR A 59 17.25 8.28 -20.03
N ARG A 60 15.98 7.88 -19.96
CA ARG A 60 14.94 8.58 -19.20
C ARG A 60 14.38 7.67 -18.11
N MET A 61 13.84 8.27 -17.07
CA MET A 61 13.12 7.53 -16.04
C MET A 61 11.62 7.70 -16.30
N GLU A 62 10.91 6.59 -16.41
CA GLU A 62 9.47 6.55 -16.66
C GLU A 62 8.74 5.85 -15.53
N GLY A 63 7.46 6.16 -15.35
CA GLY A 63 6.61 5.52 -14.35
C GLY A 63 6.41 6.38 -13.11
N ASN A 64 5.78 5.80 -12.10
CA ASN A 64 5.46 6.48 -10.86
C ASN A 64 6.53 6.15 -9.79
N PRO A 65 7.29 7.16 -9.30
CA PRO A 65 8.36 6.95 -8.33
C PRO A 65 7.85 6.39 -6.99
N SER A 66 6.58 6.59 -6.62
CA SER A 66 6.00 6.14 -5.34
C SER A 66 5.82 4.62 -5.25
N ILE A 67 5.72 3.95 -6.40
CA ILE A 67 5.55 2.49 -6.51
C ILE A 67 6.84 1.77 -6.88
N SER A 68 7.96 2.49 -6.91
CA SER A 68 9.28 1.87 -7.10
C SER A 68 9.62 0.89 -5.98
N ASP A 69 10.34 -0.18 -6.31
CA ASP A 69 10.81 -1.18 -5.33
C ASP A 69 11.67 -0.54 -4.25
N LYS A 70 12.48 0.45 -4.64
CA LYS A 70 13.31 1.24 -3.72
C LYS A 70 12.47 1.94 -2.64
N VAL A 71 11.31 2.49 -3.00
CA VAL A 71 10.39 3.11 -2.04
C VAL A 71 9.66 2.06 -1.22
N ALA A 72 9.25 0.94 -1.83
CA ALA A 72 8.62 -0.16 -1.10
C ALA A 72 9.55 -0.72 0.00
N THR A 73 10.80 -1.04 -0.33
CA THR A 73 11.82 -1.50 0.62
C THR A 73 12.08 -0.47 1.71
N TYR A 74 12.15 0.82 1.36
CA TYR A 74 12.27 1.89 2.33
C TYR A 74 11.09 1.88 3.32
N MET A 75 9.84 1.82 2.84
CA MET A 75 8.65 1.81 3.71
C MET A 75 8.63 0.62 4.67
N VAL A 76 9.04 -0.57 4.21
CA VAL A 76 9.18 -1.75 5.08
C VAL A 76 10.22 -1.52 6.18
N SER A 77 11.39 -0.99 5.82
CA SER A 77 12.44 -0.69 6.79
C SER A 77 12.03 0.41 7.77
N LEU A 78 11.33 1.43 7.29
CA LEU A 78 10.80 2.53 8.10
C LEU A 78 9.79 2.00 9.11
N ARG A 79 8.86 1.15 8.69
CA ARG A 79 7.88 0.51 9.60
C ARG A 79 8.59 -0.22 10.74
N ARG A 80 9.59 -1.06 10.43
CA ARG A 80 10.35 -1.80 11.44
C ARG A 80 11.05 -0.87 12.43
N ARG A 81 11.72 0.17 11.92
CA ARG A 81 12.44 1.16 12.75
C ARG A 81 11.49 1.92 13.68
N LYS A 82 10.31 2.31 13.19
CA LYS A 82 9.31 3.03 13.97
C LYS A 82 8.68 2.15 15.05
N VAL A 83 8.38 0.88 14.73
CA VAL A 83 7.93 -0.11 15.72
C VAL A 83 8.99 -0.34 16.80
N GLN A 84 10.27 -0.48 16.43
CA GLN A 84 11.37 -0.57 17.39
C GLN A 84 11.52 0.68 18.26
N ALA A 85 11.17 1.85 17.74
CA ALA A 85 11.14 3.10 18.49
C ALA A 85 9.89 3.26 19.37
N GLY A 86 9.03 2.24 19.47
CA GLY A 86 7.84 2.23 20.31
C GLY A 86 6.55 2.70 19.63
N GLU A 87 6.56 2.95 18.31
CA GLU A 87 5.31 3.23 17.57
C GLU A 87 4.45 1.95 17.53
N THR A 88 3.20 2.04 18.00
CA THR A 88 2.28 0.89 17.96
C THR A 88 2.09 0.41 16.52
N ALA A 89 2.27 -0.88 16.27
CA ALA A 89 2.04 -1.45 14.94
C ALA A 89 0.59 -1.18 14.48
N THR A 90 0.43 -0.59 13.29
CA THR A 90 -0.89 -0.19 12.75
C THR A 90 -1.89 -1.35 12.67
N SER A 91 -1.42 -2.58 12.39
CA SER A 91 -2.27 -3.78 12.36
C SER A 91 -2.85 -4.14 13.72
N ALA A 92 -2.15 -3.86 14.81
CA ALA A 92 -2.62 -4.16 16.17
C ALA A 92 -3.75 -3.23 16.63
N ARG A 93 -3.95 -2.07 15.97
CA ARG A 93 -5.08 -1.17 16.26
C ARG A 93 -6.33 -1.46 15.44
N ALA A 94 -6.21 -2.19 14.33
CA ALA A 94 -7.31 -2.39 13.38
C ALA A 94 -8.24 -3.55 13.77
N ILE A 95 -7.74 -4.51 14.53
CA ILE A 95 -8.48 -5.70 14.96
C ILE A 95 -8.22 -5.87 16.45
N THR A 96 -9.19 -5.50 17.27
CA THR A 96 -9.14 -5.74 18.72
C THR A 96 -9.78 -7.11 19.04
N PRO A 97 -9.51 -7.70 20.22
CA PRO A 97 -10.17 -8.94 20.63
C PRO A 97 -11.70 -8.84 20.57
N GLU A 98 -12.26 -7.68 20.92
CA GLU A 98 -13.71 -7.44 20.87
C GLU A 98 -14.24 -7.45 19.43
N ILE A 99 -13.47 -6.94 18.47
CA ILE A 99 -13.82 -7.01 17.04
C ILE A 99 -13.79 -8.47 16.55
N LEU A 100 -12.85 -9.28 17.05
CA LEU A 100 -12.79 -10.71 16.74
C LEU A 100 -13.95 -11.49 17.37
N GLU A 101 -14.35 -11.15 18.59
CA GLU A 101 -15.51 -11.71 19.26
C GLU A 101 -16.80 -11.35 18.50
N TYR A 102 -16.98 -10.07 18.14
CA TYR A 102 -18.13 -9.65 17.33
C TYR A 102 -18.18 -10.36 15.96
N LEU A 103 -17.02 -10.55 15.31
CA LEU A 103 -16.93 -11.30 14.06
C LEU A 103 -17.29 -12.78 14.25
N TYR A 104 -16.86 -13.38 15.36
CA TYR A 104 -17.22 -14.74 15.72
C TYR A 104 -18.73 -14.88 15.92
N ASP A 105 -19.32 -14.03 16.75
CA ASP A 105 -20.76 -14.04 17.04
C ASP A 105 -21.59 -13.84 15.77
N TYR A 106 -21.21 -12.86 14.95
CA TYR A 106 -21.85 -12.61 13.67
C TYR A 106 -21.85 -13.86 12.78
N ASN A 107 -20.72 -14.55 12.66
CA ASN A 107 -20.61 -15.77 11.86
C ASN A 107 -21.33 -16.99 12.47
N HIS A 108 -21.66 -16.96 13.76
CA HIS A 108 -22.39 -18.04 14.45
C HIS A 108 -23.91 -17.83 14.46
N LEU A 109 -24.41 -16.75 13.87
CA LEU A 109 -25.84 -16.57 13.63
C LEU A 109 -26.33 -17.60 12.59
N PRO A 110 -27.36 -18.41 12.89
CA PRO A 110 -27.87 -19.43 11.96
C PRO A 110 -28.27 -18.88 10.59
N GLN A 111 -28.68 -17.60 10.54
CA GLN A 111 -29.08 -16.91 9.32
C GLN A 111 -27.89 -16.68 8.35
N ASN A 112 -26.67 -16.64 8.88
CA ASN A 112 -25.44 -16.40 8.10
C ASN A 112 -24.80 -17.70 7.59
N TRP A 113 -25.35 -18.87 7.97
CA TRP A 113 -24.86 -20.17 7.51
C TRP A 113 -25.46 -20.57 6.16
N SER A 114 -26.65 -20.06 5.85
CA SER A 114 -27.29 -20.25 4.56
C SER A 114 -26.75 -19.24 3.54
N LEU A 115 -26.22 -19.74 2.43
CA LEU A 115 -25.89 -18.90 1.28
C LEU A 115 -27.19 -18.31 0.71
N SER A 116 -27.32 -16.98 0.73
CA SER A 116 -28.40 -16.30 0.02
C SER A 116 -28.18 -16.42 -1.49
N ASP A 117 -29.24 -16.70 -2.25
CA ASP A 117 -29.26 -16.74 -3.72
C ASP A 117 -28.80 -15.41 -4.37
N ASP A 118 -28.85 -14.31 -3.59
CA ASP A 118 -28.34 -12.99 -3.96
C ASP A 118 -26.80 -12.86 -3.88
N SER A 119 -26.10 -13.88 -3.38
CA SER A 119 -24.67 -13.96 -3.61
C SER A 119 -24.47 -14.24 -5.09
N ARG A 120 -24.26 -13.17 -5.87
CA ARG A 120 -23.79 -13.23 -7.25
C ARG A 120 -22.42 -13.90 -7.28
N LEU A 121 -22.40 -15.20 -7.05
CA LEU A 121 -21.47 -16.09 -7.71
C LEU A 121 -21.65 -15.78 -9.21
N PRO A 122 -20.57 -15.59 -9.97
CA PRO A 122 -20.68 -15.63 -11.41
C PRO A 122 -21.50 -16.89 -11.76
N SER A 123 -22.45 -16.81 -12.71
CA SER A 123 -23.31 -17.96 -13.06
C SER A 123 -22.50 -19.19 -13.47
N GLU A 124 -21.21 -19.01 -13.69
CA GLU A 124 -20.21 -20.04 -13.96
C GLU A 124 -19.09 -19.90 -12.93
N LEU A 125 -19.01 -20.84 -11.99
CA LEU A 125 -17.77 -21.08 -11.26
C LEU A 125 -16.66 -21.30 -12.29
N PRO A 126 -15.47 -20.70 -12.12
CA PRO A 126 -14.34 -21.03 -12.96
C PRO A 126 -14.12 -22.54 -12.93
N SER A 127 -13.99 -23.16 -14.10
CA SER A 127 -13.67 -24.59 -14.23
C SER A 127 -12.36 -24.97 -13.54
N ASP A 128 -11.52 -23.98 -13.22
CA ASP A 128 -10.26 -24.12 -12.52
C ASP A 128 -10.31 -23.43 -11.14
N ILE A 129 -10.15 -24.22 -10.08
CA ILE A 129 -10.03 -23.78 -8.68
C ILE A 129 -8.88 -22.80 -8.46
N HIS A 130 -7.86 -22.78 -9.33
CA HIS A 130 -6.72 -21.89 -9.23
C HIS A 130 -6.94 -20.48 -9.81
N GLN A 131 -8.14 -20.17 -10.31
CA GLN A 131 -8.51 -18.87 -10.87
C GLN A 131 -9.16 -17.91 -9.85
N TRP A 132 -8.62 -17.85 -8.63
CA TRP A 132 -9.08 -17.01 -7.51
C TRP A 132 -8.82 -15.50 -7.70
N GLY A 133 -8.16 -15.10 -8.79
CA GLY A 133 -7.70 -13.72 -9.04
C GLY A 133 -8.75 -12.74 -9.60
N GLY A 134 -9.99 -13.16 -9.82
CA GLY A 134 -11.01 -12.34 -10.49
C GLY A 134 -10.70 -12.10 -11.98
N PRO A 135 -11.52 -11.29 -12.68
CA PRO A 135 -11.40 -11.13 -14.12
C PRO A 135 -10.05 -10.52 -14.51
N VAL A 136 -9.33 -11.23 -15.38
CA VAL A 136 -8.06 -10.78 -15.94
C VAL A 136 -8.37 -9.59 -16.85
N CYS A 137 -7.92 -8.39 -16.47
CA CYS A 137 -8.06 -7.22 -17.32
C CYS A 137 -7.27 -7.45 -18.62
N ARG A 138 -7.95 -7.27 -19.77
CA ARG A 138 -7.39 -7.40 -21.11
C ARG A 138 -6.75 -6.11 -21.58
#